data_AF-A0A671VQD2-F1
#
_entry.id   AF-A0A671VQD2-F1
#
_cell.length_a   1.000
_cell.length_b   1.000
_cell.length_c   1.000
_cell.angle_alpha   90.00
_cell.angle_beta   90.00
_cell.angle_gamma   90.00
#
_symmetry.space_group_name_H-M   'P 1'
#
loop_
_entity.id
_entity.type
_entity.pdbx_description
1 polymer ?
#
loop_
_entity_poly.entity_id
_entity_poly.type
_entity_poly.pdbx_seq_one_letter_code
_entity_poly.pdbx_strand_id
1 'polypeptide(L)'
;ISGLRMAVKLICLTLMLVLLCPIWAREPCRRSATTCNECIQSGPECAWCTAPQFNIRCHTLKGLLRAGCHKGDMYNPRGDVQVAKNDSRLVSWFEDQL
;
A
#
# COMPACT_ATOMS: atom_id res chain seq x y z
N ILE A 1 -6.34 22.49 -42.54
CA ILE A 1 -6.60 21.03 -42.38
C ILE A 1 -5.35 20.29 -41.88
N SER A 2 -4.16 20.59 -42.42
CA SER A 2 -2.89 19.92 -42.04
C SER A 2 -2.48 20.14 -40.58
N GLY A 3 -2.67 21.35 -40.01
CA GLY A 3 -2.34 21.63 -38.61
C GLY A 3 -3.22 20.87 -37.60
N LEU A 4 -4.50 20.66 -37.91
CA LEU A 4 -5.43 19.91 -37.06
C LEU A 4 -5.06 18.43 -36.97
N ARG A 5 -4.55 17.86 -38.08
CA ARG A 5 -4.11 16.47 -38.15
C ARG A 5 -2.84 16.19 -37.34
N MET A 6 -1.97 17.20 -37.19
CA MET A 6 -0.76 17.13 -36.36
C MET A 6 -1.10 17.32 -34.88
N ALA A 7 -2.05 18.21 -34.56
CA ALA A 7 -2.54 18.42 -33.21
C ALA A 7 -3.21 17.16 -32.63
N VAL A 8 -4.05 16.47 -33.42
CA VAL A 8 -4.71 15.22 -32.98
C VAL A 8 -3.69 14.12 -32.67
N LYS A 9 -2.64 13.99 -33.49
CA LYS A 9 -1.56 13.01 -33.25
C LYS A 9 -0.79 13.32 -31.97
N LEU A 10 -0.48 14.59 -31.72
CA LEU A 10 0.17 15.02 -30.48
C LEU A 10 -0.71 14.70 -29.26
N ILE A 11 -2.00 14.99 -29.33
CA ILE A 11 -2.96 14.72 -28.26
C ILE A 11 -3.10 13.22 -27.98
N CYS A 12 -3.16 12.38 -29.03
CA CYS A 12 -3.20 10.93 -28.86
C CYS A 12 -1.91 10.37 -28.23
N LEU A 13 -0.74 10.89 -28.62
CA LEU A 13 0.54 10.46 -28.07
C LEU A 13 0.69 10.85 -26.60
N THR A 14 0.24 12.05 -26.20
CA THR A 14 0.26 12.47 -24.80
C THR A 14 -0.73 11.69 -23.94
N LEU A 15 -1.94 11.42 -24.44
CA LEU A 15 -2.92 10.58 -23.73
C LEU A 15 -2.43 9.15 -23.50
N MET A 16 -1.79 8.55 -24.51
CA MET A 16 -1.21 7.20 -24.38
C MET A 16 -0.04 7.18 -23.38
N LEU A 17 0.80 8.23 -23.35
CA LEU A 17 1.91 8.33 -22.41
C LEU A 17 1.44 8.53 -20.96
N VAL A 18 0.34 9.27 -20.74
CA VAL A 18 -0.30 9.45 -19.44
C VAL A 18 -1.04 8.20 -18.99
N LEU A 19 -1.69 7.46 -19.90
CA LEU A 19 -2.31 6.15 -19.59
C LEU A 19 -1.26 5.07 -19.28
N LEU A 20 -0.09 5.15 -19.91
CA LEU A 20 1.05 4.28 -19.68
C LEU A 20 1.88 4.70 -18.47
N CYS A 21 1.47 5.73 -17.70
CA CYS A 21 2.10 6.03 -16.42
C CYS A 21 2.16 4.72 -15.63
N PRO A 22 3.36 4.11 -15.47
CA PRO A 22 3.50 3.20 -14.36
C PRO A 22 3.14 4.06 -13.18
N ILE A 23 2.26 3.58 -12.31
CA ILE A 23 2.11 4.17 -10.98
C ILE A 23 3.50 3.96 -10.39
N TRP A 24 4.39 4.95 -10.58
CA TRP A 24 5.83 4.78 -10.47
C TRP A 24 6.07 4.14 -9.13
N ALA A 25 6.81 3.02 -9.14
CA ALA A 25 7.05 2.14 -8.01
C ALA A 25 7.33 2.97 -6.76
N ARG A 26 6.25 3.33 -6.06
CA ARG A 26 6.37 4.15 -4.87
C ARG A 26 7.06 3.24 -3.91
N GLU A 27 8.19 3.68 -3.37
CA GLU A 27 8.89 2.88 -2.38
C GLU A 27 7.92 2.68 -1.23
N PRO A 28 7.44 1.44 -1.02
CA PRO A 28 6.28 1.20 -0.18
C PRO A 28 6.55 1.60 1.28
N CYS A 29 7.81 1.51 1.68
CA CYS A 29 8.25 1.70 3.05
C CYS A 29 9.27 2.81 3.17
N ARG A 30 9.08 3.64 4.20
CA ARG A 30 10.03 4.69 4.56
C ARG A 30 11.26 4.06 5.21
N ARG A 31 12.27 3.73 4.41
CA ARG A 31 13.53 3.11 4.91
C ARG A 31 14.28 3.97 5.92
N SER A 32 14.05 5.29 5.93
CA SER A 32 14.62 6.23 6.90
C SER A 32 13.90 6.25 8.25
N ALA A 33 12.83 5.47 8.43
CA ALA A 33 12.11 5.41 9.70
C ALA A 33 13.04 4.98 10.84
N THR A 34 13.09 5.80 11.88
CA THR A 34 13.94 5.56 13.05
C THR A 34 13.23 4.77 14.14
N THR A 35 11.89 4.75 14.09
CA THR A 35 11.05 4.02 15.04
C THR A 35 10.16 3.00 14.32
N CYS A 36 9.81 1.95 15.05
CA CYS A 36 8.89 0.93 14.55
C CYS A 36 7.54 1.55 14.15
N ASN A 37 6.98 2.44 14.97
CA ASN A 37 5.70 3.08 14.70
C ASN A 37 5.72 3.91 13.39
N GLU A 38 6.79 4.67 13.16
CA GLU A 38 6.98 5.42 11.90
C GLU A 38 7.04 4.49 10.68
N CYS A 39 7.70 3.33 10.82
CA CYS A 39 7.75 2.34 9.75
C CYS A 39 6.37 1.76 9.42
N ILE A 40 5.62 1.32 10.43
CA ILE A 40 4.30 0.69 10.22
C ILE A 40 3.30 1.67 9.63
N GLN A 41 3.35 2.95 10.01
CA GLN A 41 2.48 3.99 9.43
C GLN A 41 2.85 4.35 7.99
N SER A 42 3.99 3.90 7.47
CA SER A 42 4.40 4.20 6.10
C SER A 42 3.55 3.48 5.05
N GLY A 43 3.12 2.25 5.35
CA GLY A 43 2.32 1.44 4.43
C GLY A 43 2.00 0.05 5.00
N PRO A 44 0.86 -0.55 4.60
CA PRO A 44 0.42 -1.86 5.11
C PRO A 44 1.33 -3.03 4.70
N GLU A 45 2.14 -2.86 3.65
CA GLU A 45 3.13 -3.84 3.21
C GLU A 45 4.45 -3.79 3.98
N CYS A 46 4.61 -2.83 4.90
CA CYS A 46 5.85 -2.60 5.63
C CYS A 46 5.95 -3.43 6.91
N ALA A 47 7.18 -3.81 7.23
CA ALA A 47 7.54 -4.56 8.41
C ALA A 47 8.79 -3.97 9.05
N TRP A 48 8.96 -4.25 10.34
CA TRP A 48 10.08 -3.80 11.15
C TRP A 48 10.94 -4.98 11.61
N CYS A 49 12.25 -4.93 11.42
CA CYS A 49 13.18 -5.91 11.97
C CYS A 49 13.59 -5.53 13.39
N THR A 50 13.31 -6.38 14.37
CA THR A 50 13.62 -6.18 15.80
C THR A 50 15.00 -6.69 16.20
N ALA A 51 15.69 -7.41 15.32
CA ALA A 51 17.01 -7.95 15.60
C ALA A 51 18.00 -6.85 16.06
N PRO A 52 18.82 -7.13 17.08
CA PRO A 52 19.86 -6.20 17.53
C PRO A 52 20.90 -5.98 16.41
N GLN A 53 21.48 -4.78 16.34
CA GLN A 53 22.54 -4.42 15.39
C GLN A 53 22.18 -4.53 13.89
N PHE A 54 20.89 -4.61 13.55
CA PHE A 54 20.44 -4.66 12.17
C PHE A 54 20.27 -3.26 11.57
N ASN A 55 20.98 -2.97 10.47
CA ASN A 55 21.03 -1.63 9.87
C ASN A 55 19.73 -1.25 9.12
N ILE A 56 19.07 -2.21 8.47
CA ILE A 56 17.87 -1.96 7.67
C ILE A 56 16.64 -2.44 8.45
N ARG A 57 16.07 -1.56 9.27
CA ARG A 57 14.94 -1.96 10.13
C ARG A 57 13.58 -1.87 9.46
N CYS A 58 13.35 -0.88 8.60
CA CYS A 58 12.06 -0.70 7.92
C CYS A 58 12.14 -1.12 6.45
N HIS A 59 11.39 -2.15 6.07
CA HIS A 59 11.18 -2.54 4.67
C HIS A 59 9.96 -3.46 4.55
N THR A 60 9.54 -3.78 3.33
CA THR A 60 8.67 -4.93 3.07
C THR A 60 9.27 -6.23 3.63
N LEU A 61 8.43 -7.20 4.00
CA LEU A 61 8.86 -8.53 4.47
C LEU A 61 9.91 -9.16 3.54
N LYS A 62 9.69 -9.11 2.22
CA LYS A 62 10.63 -9.64 1.22
C LYS A 62 11.96 -8.87 1.20
N GLY A 63 11.94 -7.57 1.47
CA GLY A 63 13.16 -6.78 1.59
C GLY A 63 13.95 -7.13 2.86
N LEU A 64 13.27 -7.27 4.00
CA LEU A 64 13.90 -7.68 5.25
C LEU A 64 14.51 -9.08 5.15
N LEU A 65 13.82 -10.03 4.51
CA LEU A 65 14.35 -11.38 4.28
C LEU A 65 15.62 -11.34 3.43
N ARG A 66 15.62 -10.54 2.35
CA ARG A 66 16.81 -10.37 1.50
C ARG A 66 17.96 -9.66 2.22
N ALA A 67 17.65 -8.77 3.16
CA ALA A 67 18.65 -8.11 3.99
C ALA A 67 19.22 -9.04 5.09
N GLY A 68 18.66 -10.24 5.28
CA GLY A 68 19.13 -11.21 6.28
C GLY A 68 18.42 -11.13 7.64
N CYS A 69 17.33 -10.36 7.75
CA CYS A 69 16.52 -10.38 8.98
C CYS A 69 15.81 -11.74 9.09
N HIS A 70 15.88 -12.37 10.27
CA HIS A 70 15.24 -13.65 10.51
C HIS A 70 13.72 -13.45 10.65
N LYS A 71 12.90 -14.43 10.18
CA LYS A 71 11.43 -14.31 10.22
C LYS A 71 10.88 -14.08 11.62
N GLY A 72 11.51 -14.69 12.64
CA GLY A 72 11.11 -14.52 14.05
C GLY A 72 11.33 -13.10 14.59
N ASP A 73 12.21 -12.32 13.95
CA ASP A 73 12.52 -10.93 14.32
C ASP A 73 11.75 -9.91 13.47
N MET A 74 10.80 -10.35 12.64
CA MET A 74 9.99 -9.45 11.81
C MET A 74 8.68 -9.12 12.50
N TYR A 75 8.51 -7.86 12.86
CA TYR A 75 7.26 -7.32 13.34
C TYR A 75 6.45 -6.73 12.18
N ASN A 76 5.25 -7.28 11.94
CA ASN A 76 4.31 -6.81 10.94
C ASN A 76 2.88 -6.93 11.52
N PRO A 77 2.36 -5.87 12.17
CA PRO A 77 1.03 -5.91 12.75
C PRO A 77 -0.03 -5.94 11.64
N ARG A 78 -0.91 -6.95 11.68
CA ARG A 78 -2.06 -7.01 10.78
C ARG A 78 -3.29 -6.56 11.53
N GLY A 79 -3.99 -5.58 10.97
CA GLY A 79 -5.33 -5.23 11.43
C GLY A 79 -6.26 -6.43 11.23
N ASP A 80 -7.04 -6.73 12.26
CA ASP A 80 -8.09 -7.74 12.24
C ASP A 80 -9.40 -7.09 12.69
N VAL A 81 -10.50 -7.49 12.08
CA VAL A 81 -11.83 -6.97 12.42
C VAL A 81 -12.61 -8.08 13.10
N GLN A 82 -12.95 -7.86 14.36
CA GLN A 82 -13.80 -8.77 15.12
C GLN A 82 -15.17 -8.14 15.34
N VAL A 83 -16.21 -8.85 14.93
CA VAL A 83 -17.60 -8.40 15.10
C VAL A 83 -18.01 -8.65 16.54
N ALA A 84 -17.98 -7.60 17.36
CA ALA A 84 -18.38 -7.69 18.77
C ALA A 84 -19.89 -7.97 18.94
N LYS A 85 -20.72 -7.42 18.06
CA LYS A 85 -22.16 -7.67 18.00
C LYS A 85 -22.66 -7.42 16.58
N ASN A 86 -23.38 -8.39 16.02
CA ASN A 86 -24.09 -8.23 14.75
C ASN A 86 -25.59 -8.12 15.06
N ASP A 87 -26.15 -6.91 14.97
CA ASP A 87 -27.57 -6.69 15.23
C ASP A 87 -28.35 -6.74 13.91
N SER A 88 -28.95 -7.89 13.64
CA SER A 88 -29.76 -8.16 12.44
C SER A 88 -31.13 -7.47 12.46
N ARG A 89 -31.51 -6.79 13.55
CA ARG A 89 -32.81 -6.11 13.66
C ARG A 89 -32.97 -4.96 12.66
N LEU A 90 -31.88 -4.40 12.11
CA LEU A 90 -31.97 -3.38 11.06
C LEU A 90 -32.39 -3.92 9.69
N VAL A 91 -32.32 -5.24 9.48
CA VAL A 91 -32.85 -5.87 8.25
C VAL A 91 -34.38 -5.93 8.31
N SER A 92 -34.96 -6.25 9.48
CA SER A 92 -36.41 -6.35 9.64
C SER A 92 -37.15 -5.01 9.47
N TRP A 93 -36.57 -3.87 9.89
CA TRP A 93 -37.21 -2.55 9.69
C TRP A 93 -37.25 -2.08 8.22
N PHE A 94 -36.48 -2.69 7.32
CA PHE A 94 -36.45 -2.33 5.90
C PHE A 94 -37.46 -3.15 5.09
N GLU A 95 -37.79 -4.38 5.49
CA GLU A 95 -38.85 -5.19 4.85
C GLU A 95 -40.26 -4.76 5.29
N ASP A 96 -40.43 -4.22 6.50
CA ASP A 96 -41.72 -3.70 6.98
C ASP A 96 -42.14 -2.36 6.32
N GLN A 97 -41.33 -1.81 5.41
CA GLN A 97 -41.61 -0.56 4.67
C GLN A 97 -41.85 -0.76 3.15
N LEU A 98 -41.93 -2.01 2.68
CA LEU A 98 -42.32 -2.41 1.31
C LEU A 98 -43.66 -3.15 1.32
#